data_AF-A0A779UI60-F1
#
_entry.id   AF-A0A779UI60-F1
#
_cell.length_a   1.000
_cell.length_b   1.000
_cell.length_c   1.000
_cell.angle_alpha   90.00
_cell.angle_beta   90.00
_cell.angle_gamma   90.00
#
_symmetry.space_group_name_H-M   'P 1'
#
loop_
_entity.id
_entity.type
_entity.pdbx_description
1 polymer ?
#
loop_
_entity_poly.entity_id
_entity_poly.type
_entity_poly.pdbx_seq_one_letter_code
_entity_poly.pdbx_strand_id
1 'polypeptide(L)' 'QSQFDAVGRLKAQTDAAGRTTEYSPDVVTGLITRITTPDGRASAFYYNHHSQLTSATGPDGLELRREYDESGRLIQETAH' A
#
# COMPACT_ATOMS: atom_id res chain seq x y z
N GLN A 1 6.33 18.78 2.23
CA GLN A 1 7.45 18.44 1.33
C GLN A 1 7.29 17.00 0.86
N SER A 2 7.45 16.71 -0.43
CA SER A 2 7.47 15.34 -0.96
C SER A 2 8.92 14.90 -1.23
N GLN A 3 9.20 13.62 -0.99
CA GLN A 3 10.49 12.98 -1.26
C GLN A 3 10.27 11.79 -2.18
N PHE A 4 11.17 11.61 -3.13
CA PHE A 4 11.07 10.59 -4.16
C PHE A 4 12.32 9.71 -4.16
N ASP A 5 12.19 8.48 -4.64
CA ASP A 5 13.32 7.61 -4.93
C ASP A 5 14.07 8.01 -6.21
N ALA A 6 15.15 7.28 -6.52
CA ALA A 6 16.00 7.54 -7.69
C ALA A 6 15.26 7.42 -9.03
N VAL A 7 14.10 6.78 -9.07
CA VAL A 7 13.27 6.61 -10.28
C VAL A 7 12.00 7.46 -10.22
N GLY A 8 11.91 8.40 -9.27
CA GLY A 8 10.83 9.39 -9.18
C GLY A 8 9.56 8.92 -8.47
N ARG A 9 9.59 7.81 -7.74
CA ARG A 9 8.42 7.30 -6.98
C ARG A 9 8.37 7.91 -5.59
N LEU A 10 7.19 8.29 -5.13
CA LEU A 10 7.01 8.90 -3.81
C LEU A 10 7.44 7.92 -2.70
N LYS A 11 8.35 8.37 -1.82
CA LYS A 11 8.82 7.62 -0.65
C LYS A 11 8.44 8.25 0.68
N ALA A 12 8.25 9.56 0.71
CA ALA A 12 7.78 10.23 1.92
C ALA A 12 7.06 11.52 1.59
N GLN A 13 6.09 11.88 2.43
CA GLN A 13 5.43 13.17 2.39
C GLN A 13 5.36 13.74 3.81
N THR A 14 5.92 14.93 3.98
CA THR A 14 5.86 15.70 5.22
C THR A 14 4.82 16.81 5.09
N ASP A 15 3.87 16.87 6.01
CA ASP A 15 2.85 17.94 6.05
C ASP A 15 3.41 19.28 6.56
N ALA A 16 2.57 20.32 6.60
CA ALA A 16 2.96 21.64 7.10
C ALA A 16 3.28 21.67 8.60
N ALA A 17 2.83 20.68 9.36
CA ALA A 17 3.10 20.52 10.78
C ALA A 17 4.38 19.68 11.05
N GLY A 18 5.11 19.29 10.00
CA GLY A 18 6.34 18.50 10.12
C GLY A 18 6.11 17.00 10.32
N ARG A 19 4.88 16.50 10.17
CA ARG A 19 4.57 15.07 10.30
C ARG A 19 4.83 14.35 8.99
N THR A 20 5.58 13.25 9.04
CA THR A 20 5.99 12.51 7.84
C THR A 20 5.27 11.17 7.71
N THR A 21 4.64 10.96 6.57
CA THR A 21 4.13 9.65 6.13
C THR A 21 5.11 9.05 5.15
N GLU A 22 5.48 7.79 5.36
CA GLU A 22 6.40 7.05 4.50
C GLU A 22 5.64 6.07 3.60
N TYR A 23 6.13 5.90 2.38
CA TYR A 23 5.57 5.04 1.34
C TYR A 23 6.67 4.10 0.86
N SER A 24 6.39 2.79 0.89
CA SER A 24 7.30 1.76 0.38
C SER A 24 6.76 1.23 -0.95
N PRO A 25 7.25 1.74 -2.09
CA PRO A 25 6.97 1.15 -3.39
C PRO A 25 7.78 -0.15 -3.56
N ASP A 26 7.15 -1.16 -4.15
CA ASP A 26 7.85 -2.34 -4.67
C ASP A 26 8.83 -1.92 -5.77
N VAL A 27 10.03 -2.50 -5.76
CA VAL A 27 11.12 -2.07 -6.65
C VAL A 27 10.82 -2.39 -8.11
N VAL A 28 10.12 -3.50 -8.38
CA VAL A 28 9.84 -3.98 -9.73
C VAL A 28 8.60 -3.27 -10.30
N THR A 29 7.48 -3.37 -9.60
CA THR A 29 6.17 -2.92 -10.06
C THR A 29 5.88 -1.45 -9.75
N GLY A 30 6.54 -0.88 -8.74
CA GLY A 30 6.26 0.48 -8.26
C GLY A 30 4.99 0.60 -7.41
N LEU A 31 4.26 -0.50 -7.17
CA LEU A 31 3.06 -0.51 -6.34
C LEU A 31 3.42 -0.29 -4.87
N ILE A 32 2.62 0.47 -4.13
CA ILE A 32 2.86 0.70 -2.71
C ILE A 32 2.53 -0.57 -1.93
N THR A 33 3.52 -1.16 -1.27
CA THR A 33 3.35 -2.36 -0.43
C THR A 33 3.24 -2.03 1.06
N ARG A 34 3.65 -0.82 1.46
CA ARG A 34 3.52 -0.35 2.84
C ARG A 34 3.36 1.17 2.92
N ILE A 35 2.51 1.61 3.84
CA ILE A 35 2.40 3.01 4.26
C ILE A 35 2.63 3.06 5.76
N THR A 36 3.51 3.94 6.23
CA THR A 36 3.77 4.17 7.66
C THR A 36 3.40 5.60 8.00
N THR A 37 2.49 5.80 8.94
CA THR A 37 2.07 7.11 9.42
C THR A 37 3.07 7.68 10.44
N PRO A 38 3.01 9.00 10.72
CA PRO A 38 3.97 9.66 11.61
C PRO A 38 4.01 9.11 13.04
N ASP A 39 2.92 8.48 13.50
CA ASP A 39 2.80 7.81 14.80
C ASP A 39 3.36 6.37 14.79
N GLY A 40 4.00 5.95 13.69
CA GLY A 40 4.63 4.64 13.54
C GLY A 40 3.66 3.51 13.18
N ARG A 41 2.36 3.80 13.07
CA ARG A 41 1.36 2.84 12.63
C ARG A 41 1.54 2.56 11.13
N ALA A 42 1.25 1.34 10.69
CA ALA A 42 1.49 0.96 9.31
C ALA A 42 0.36 0.13 8.71
N SER A 43 0.15 0.32 7.40
CA SER A 43 -0.68 -0.53 6.57
C SER A 43 0.18 -1.30 5.58
N ALA A 44 -0.18 -2.55 5.29
CA ALA A 44 0.49 -3.41 4.30
C ALA A 44 -0.48 -3.77 3.17
N PHE A 45 0.05 -3.92 1.95
CA PHE A 45 -0.73 -4.20 0.75
C PHE A 45 -0.03 -5.26 -0.10
N TYR A 46 -0.81 -6.19 -0.63
CA TYR A 46 -0.36 -7.29 -1.47
C TYR A 46 -1.13 -7.31 -2.78
N TYR A 47 -0.44 -7.64 -3.86
CA TYR A 47 -0.99 -7.61 -5.20
C TYR A 47 -0.69 -8.92 -5.93
N ASN A 48 -1.59 -9.31 -6.84
CA ASN A 48 -1.31 -10.38 -7.79
C ASN A 48 -0.45 -9.86 -8.98
N HIS A 49 -0.10 -10.76 -9.90
CA HIS A 49 0.70 -10.44 -11.08
C HIS A 49 -0.01 -9.50 -12.08
N HIS A 50 -1.33 -9.32 -11.95
CA HIS A 50 -2.11 -8.34 -12.70
C HIS A 50 -2.21 -6.98 -11.99
N SER A 51 -1.40 -6.75 -10.94
CA SER A 51 -1.41 -5.52 -10.13
C SER A 51 -2.73 -5.26 -9.40
N GLN A 52 -3.52 -6.31 -9.13
CA GLN A 52 -4.77 -6.22 -8.39
C GLN A 52 -4.55 -6.53 -6.91
N LEU A 53 -5.15 -5.74 -6.02
CA LEU A 53 -5.01 -5.88 -4.56
C LEU A 53 -5.64 -7.17 -4.06
N THR A 54 -4.86 -8.09 -3.51
CA THR A 54 -5.34 -9.37 -2.95
C THR A 54 -5.46 -9.36 -1.43
N SER A 55 -4.65 -8.55 -0.74
CA SER A 55 -4.78 -8.33 0.70
C SER A 55 -4.37 -6.91 1.08
N ALA A 56 -5.10 -6.32 2.02
CA ALA A 56 -4.72 -5.10 2.70
C ALA A 56 -4.88 -5.29 4.22
N THR A 57 -3.82 -4.99 4.96
CA THR A 57 -3.83 -5.03 6.42
C THR A 57 -3.68 -3.61 6.96
N GLY A 58 -4.63 -3.16 7.77
CA GLY A 58 -4.60 -1.87 8.44
C GLY A 58 -3.73 -1.88 9.71
N PRO A 59 -3.48 -0.70 10.30
CA PRO A 59 -2.68 -0.55 11.51
C PRO A 59 -3.39 -1.02 12.79
N ASP A 60 -4.64 -1.45 12.67
CA ASP A 60 -5.46 -2.08 13.70
C ASP A 60 -5.45 -3.61 13.61
N GLY A 61 -4.76 -4.20 12.62
CA GLY A 61 -4.72 -5.64 12.38
C GLY A 61 -5.83 -6.15 11.47
N LEU A 62 -6.93 -5.40 11.39
CA LEU A 62 -7.74 -5.11 10.20
C LEU A 62 -7.32 -5.77 8.88
N GLU A 63 -7.78 -6.97 8.50
CA GLU A 63 -7.42 -7.53 7.18
C GLU A 63 -8.61 -7.61 6.22
N LEU A 64 -8.43 -7.02 5.03
CA LEU A 64 -9.29 -7.20 3.87
C LEU A 64 -8.60 -8.14 2.86
N ARG A 65 -9.28 -9.20 2.43
CA ARG A 65 -8.83 -10.11 1.36
C ARG A 65 -9.75 -10.07 0.16
N ARG A 66 -9.18 -10.20 -1.03
CA ARG A 66 -9.90 -10.19 -2.31
C ARG A 66 -9.40 -11.28 -3.24
N GLU A 67 -10.33 -11.88 -3.97
CA GLU A 67 -10.04 -12.87 -5.02
C GLU A 67 -10.65 -12.44 -6.34
N TYR A 68 -9.90 -12.67 -7.42
CA TYR A 68 -10.27 -12.30 -8.77
C TYR A 68 -10.25 -13.52 -9.67
N ASP A 69 -11.19 -13.58 -10.63
CA ASP A 69 -11.13 -14.57 -11.71
C ASP A 69 -10.09 -14.20 -12.77
N GLU A 70 -9.88 -15.08 -13.76
CA GLU A 70 -8.93 -14.87 -14.86
C GLU A 70 -9.26 -13.64 -15.72
N SER A 71 -10.51 -13.20 -15.74
CA SER A 71 -10.94 -11.97 -16.43
C SER A 71 -10.71 -10.72 -15.57
N GLY A 72 -10.13 -10.86 -14.38
CA GLY A 72 -9.86 -9.79 -13.45
C GLY A 72 -11.10 -9.28 -12.71
N ARG A 73 -12.21 -10.02 -12.71
CA ARG A 73 -13.42 -9.65 -11.97
C ARG A 73 -13.30 -10.12 -10.53
N LEU A 74 -13.67 -9.24 -9.58
CA LEU A 74 -13.71 -9.59 -8.17
C LEU A 74 -14.81 -10.64 -7.94
N ILE A 75 -14.44 -11.78 -7.39
CA ILE A 75 -15.36 -12.89 -7.09
C ILE A 75 -15.55 -13.13 -5.60
N GLN A 76 -14.62 -12.67 -4.76
CA GLN A 76 -14.74 -12.76 -3.31
C GLN A 76 -14.09 -11.56 -2.63
N GLU A 77 -14.72 -11.08 -1.56
CA GLU A 77 -14.16 -10.10 -0.62
C GLU A 77 -14.46 -10.57 0.81
N THR A 78 -13.48 -10.52 1.70
CA THR A 78 -13.66 -10.93 3.10
C THR A 78 -12.88 -9.99 4.01
N ALA A 79 -13.52 -9.53 5.08
CA ALA A 79 -12.90 -8.72 6.12
C ALA A 79 -12.81 -9.54 7.41
N HIS A 80 -11.66 -9.45 8.10
CA HIS A 80 -11.34 -10.17 9.33
C HIS A 80 -11.05 -9.20 10.47
#